data_AF-A0A3B8Y491-F1
#
_entry.id   AF-A0A3B8Y491-F1
#
_cell.length_a   1.000
_cell.length_b   1.000
_cell.length_c   1.000
_cell.angle_alpha   90.00
_cell.angle_beta   90.00
_cell.angle_gamma   90.00
#
_symmetry.space_group_name_H-M   'P 1'
#
loop_
_entity.id
_entity.type
_entity.pdbx_description
1 polymer ?
#
loop_
_entity_poly.entity_id
_entity_poly.type
_entity_poly.pdbx_seq_one_letter_code
_entity_poly.pdbx_strand_id
1 'polypeptide(L)'
;MNFIDATTQTQAKTAMSNLYETDFIQWTEEQAKALSEHNEKALDWENLKEEIDDLGKEQINAVHSFLKQIIIHKLKLDYTNDILSRRHWIDEIDDFQDEIERRLTKTLLNKINIEAEYERAKRKVLKMYDISLPAQCPYTFEDLMTRFPEQ
;
A
#
# COMPACT_ATOMS: atom_id res chain seq x y z
N MET A 1 32.00 -30.67 22.61
CA MET A 1 31.79 -30.10 21.27
C MET A 1 30.51 -30.73 20.73
N ASN A 2 29.37 -30.04 20.86
CA ASN A 2 28.03 -30.59 20.63
C ASN A 2 27.66 -30.54 19.14
N PHE A 3 27.98 -31.59 18.40
CA PHE A 3 27.61 -31.74 16.98
C PHE A 3 26.10 -31.98 16.76
N ILE A 4 25.34 -32.32 17.82
CA ILE A 4 23.92 -32.68 17.75
C ILE A 4 23.00 -31.44 17.70
N ASP A 5 23.37 -30.36 18.40
CA ASP A 5 22.57 -29.11 18.45
C ASP A 5 22.47 -28.42 17.08
N ALA A 6 23.59 -28.32 16.36
CA ALA A 6 23.63 -27.65 15.06
C ALA A 6 22.80 -28.36 13.98
N THR A 7 22.75 -29.70 14.03
CA THR A 7 22.01 -30.52 13.06
C THR A 7 20.50 -30.38 13.27
N THR A 8 20.06 -30.36 14.53
CA THR A 8 18.64 -30.22 14.91
C THR A 8 18.11 -28.82 14.57
N GLN A 9 18.94 -27.80 14.77
CA GLN A 9 18.58 -26.40 14.50
C GLN A 9 18.49 -26.12 12.98
N THR A 10 19.31 -26.80 12.18
CA THR A 10 19.26 -26.70 10.71
C THR A 10 18.01 -27.37 10.14
N GLN A 11 17.62 -28.55 10.65
CA GLN A 11 16.41 -29.24 10.19
C GLN A 11 15.12 -28.50 10.56
N ALA A 12 15.05 -27.93 11.77
CA ALA A 12 13.90 -27.12 12.18
C ALA A 12 13.75 -25.87 11.30
N LYS A 13 14.87 -25.21 10.95
CA LYS A 13 14.85 -24.05 10.05
C LYS A 13 14.36 -24.41 8.65
N THR A 14 14.85 -25.52 8.07
CA THR A 14 14.41 -25.99 6.74
C THR A 14 12.94 -26.41 6.73
N ALA A 15 12.44 -26.99 7.82
CA ALA A 15 11.02 -27.33 7.94
C ALA A 15 10.13 -26.07 7.99
N MET A 16 10.54 -25.02 8.71
CA MET A 16 9.79 -23.75 8.76
C MET A 16 9.75 -23.04 7.41
N SER A 17 10.87 -22.97 6.68
CA SER A 17 10.87 -22.37 5.35
C SER A 17 10.04 -23.18 4.34
N ASN A 18 9.95 -24.50 4.49
CA ASN A 18 9.05 -25.31 3.68
C ASN A 18 7.57 -25.03 4.02
N LEU A 19 7.25 -24.86 5.31
CA LEU A 19 5.90 -24.51 5.75
C LEU A 19 5.47 -23.14 5.24
N TYR A 20 6.37 -22.16 5.21
CA TYR A 20 6.14 -20.84 4.61
C TYR A 20 5.63 -20.96 3.16
N GLU A 21 6.28 -21.79 2.34
CA GLU A 21 5.92 -21.97 0.93
C GLU A 21 4.66 -22.83 0.71
N THR A 22 4.39 -23.79 1.61
CA THR A 22 3.35 -24.81 1.42
C THR A 22 2.06 -24.53 2.17
N ASP A 23 2.12 -23.88 3.32
CA ASP A 23 0.98 -23.44 4.13
C ASP A 23 1.33 -22.16 4.91
N PHE A 24 1.28 -21.04 4.21
CA PHE A 24 1.59 -19.72 4.77
C PHE A 24 0.76 -19.38 6.00
N ILE A 25 -0.53 -19.76 6.04
CA ILE A 25 -1.40 -19.47 7.19
C ILE A 25 -0.89 -20.23 8.42
N GLN A 26 -0.67 -21.54 8.30
CA GLN A 26 -0.11 -22.32 9.40
C GLN A 26 1.26 -21.77 9.83
N TRP A 27 2.12 -21.40 8.88
CA TRP A 27 3.40 -20.76 9.20
C TRP A 27 3.21 -19.49 10.04
N THR A 28 2.30 -18.58 9.67
CA THR A 28 2.06 -17.34 10.45
C THR A 28 1.58 -17.63 11.87
N GLU A 29 0.71 -18.63 12.06
CA GLU A 29 0.21 -19.03 13.38
C GLU A 29 1.35 -19.58 14.25
N GLU A 30 2.22 -20.43 13.69
CA GLU A 30 3.37 -20.99 14.38
C GLU A 30 4.40 -19.91 14.75
N GLN A 31 4.66 -18.96 13.87
CA GLN A 31 5.57 -17.84 14.15
C GLN A 31 5.00 -16.91 15.24
N ALA A 32 3.70 -16.59 15.19
CA ALA A 32 3.04 -15.79 16.22
C ALA A 32 3.10 -16.48 17.60
N LYS A 33 2.88 -17.79 17.62
CA LYS A 33 3.03 -18.61 18.84
C LYS A 33 4.47 -18.58 19.36
N ALA A 34 5.46 -18.79 18.50
CA ALA A 34 6.87 -18.77 18.89
C ALA A 34 7.29 -17.42 19.48
N LEU A 35 6.80 -16.30 18.92
CA LEU A 35 6.99 -14.95 19.48
C LEU A 35 6.37 -14.83 20.87
N SER A 36 5.12 -15.27 21.04
CA SER A 36 4.43 -15.21 22.34
C SER A 36 5.10 -16.06 23.42
N GLU A 37 5.72 -17.17 23.04
CA GLU A 37 6.44 -18.07 23.95
C GLU A 37 7.90 -17.67 24.17
N HIS A 38 8.37 -16.58 23.53
CA HIS A 38 9.78 -16.17 23.47
C HIS A 38 10.71 -17.32 23.01
N ASN A 39 10.22 -18.19 22.13
CA ASN A 39 10.97 -19.33 21.61
C ASN A 39 11.78 -18.91 20.37
N GLU A 40 12.89 -18.21 20.59
CA GLU A 40 13.76 -17.68 19.52
C GLU A 40 14.28 -18.75 18.55
N LYS A 41 14.38 -20.01 18.99
CA LYS A 41 14.88 -21.12 18.16
C LYS A 41 13.88 -21.56 17.09
N ALA A 42 12.59 -21.26 17.26
CA ALA A 42 11.52 -21.60 16.33
C ALA A 42 11.21 -20.47 15.34
N LEU A 43 11.83 -19.31 15.50
CA LEU A 43 11.61 -18.16 14.63
C LEU A 43 12.37 -18.30 13.30
N ASP A 44 11.63 -18.15 12.21
CA ASP A 44 12.17 -18.07 10.86
C ASP A 44 12.50 -16.60 10.52
N TRP A 45 13.65 -16.14 11.03
CA TRP A 45 14.05 -14.74 10.98
C TRP A 45 14.14 -14.13 9.57
N GLU A 46 14.48 -14.91 8.55
CA GLU A 46 14.61 -14.39 7.18
C GLU A 46 13.23 -14.07 6.61
N ASN A 47 12.31 -15.04 6.66
CA ASN A 47 10.95 -14.87 6.19
C ASN A 47 10.19 -13.84 7.05
N LEU A 48 10.37 -13.83 8.38
CA LEU A 48 9.78 -12.81 9.25
C LEU A 48 10.22 -11.39 8.90
N LYS A 49 11.50 -11.19 8.58
CA LYS A 49 12.01 -9.89 8.16
C LYS A 49 11.38 -9.46 6.83
N GLU A 50 11.30 -10.37 5.87
CA GLU A 50 10.67 -10.13 4.57
C GLU A 50 9.21 -9.69 4.73
N GLU A 51 8.42 -10.43 5.51
CA GLU A 51 7.01 -10.10 5.77
C GLU A 51 6.84 -8.73 6.46
N ILE A 52 7.73 -8.36 7.39
CA ILE A 52 7.70 -7.03 8.03
C ILE A 52 8.04 -5.93 7.01
N ASP A 53 9.07 -6.14 6.18
CA ASP A 53 9.44 -5.19 5.13
C ASP A 53 8.31 -5.02 4.11
N ASP A 54 7.65 -6.11 3.75
CA ASP A 54 6.55 -6.12 2.79
C ASP A 54 5.28 -5.50 3.34
N LEU A 55 4.93 -5.75 4.60
CA LEU A 55 3.84 -5.05 5.28
C LEU A 55 4.04 -3.52 5.26
N GLY A 56 5.28 -3.06 5.49
CA GLY A 56 5.64 -1.65 5.41
C GLY A 56 5.46 -1.08 3.99
N LYS A 57 5.87 -1.83 2.96
CA LYS A 57 5.70 -1.43 1.55
C LYS A 57 4.24 -1.40 1.14
N GLU A 58 3.44 -2.37 1.59
CA GLU A 58 2.01 -2.45 1.27
C GLU A 58 1.27 -1.21 1.75
N GLN A 59 1.53 -0.74 2.97
CA GLN A 59 0.94 0.48 3.50
C GLN A 59 1.24 1.71 2.63
N ILE A 60 2.47 1.84 2.13
CA ILE A 60 2.87 2.92 1.21
C ILE A 60 2.15 2.77 -0.14
N ASN A 61 2.14 1.56 -0.69
CA ASN A 61 1.51 1.25 -1.97
C ASN A 61 -0.01 1.48 -1.95
N ALA A 62 -0.67 1.22 -0.82
CA ALA A 62 -2.09 1.52 -0.63
C ALA A 62 -2.35 3.03 -0.74
N VAL A 63 -1.59 3.86 -0.02
CA VAL A 63 -1.72 5.33 -0.09
C VAL A 63 -1.43 5.86 -1.49
N HIS A 64 -0.39 5.37 -2.17
CA HIS A 64 -0.14 5.70 -3.57
C HIS A 64 -1.30 5.33 -4.49
N SER A 65 -1.93 4.17 -4.26
CA SER A 65 -3.08 3.73 -5.04
C SER A 65 -4.29 4.64 -4.84
N PHE A 66 -4.58 5.05 -3.61
CA PHE A 66 -5.66 6.01 -3.32
C PHE A 66 -5.39 7.39 -3.92
N LEU A 67 -4.16 7.92 -3.76
CA LEU A 67 -3.76 9.18 -4.38
C LEU A 67 -3.94 9.16 -5.90
N LYS A 68 -3.54 8.08 -6.58
CA LYS A 68 -3.77 7.94 -8.02
C LYS A 68 -5.25 8.05 -8.37
N GLN A 69 -6.14 7.43 -7.59
CA GLN A 69 -7.57 7.47 -7.86
C GLN A 69 -8.12 8.88 -7.63
N ILE A 70 -7.74 9.55 -6.53
CA ILE A 70 -8.11 10.96 -6.29
C ILE A 70 -7.66 11.82 -7.47
N ILE A 71 -6.41 11.68 -7.94
CA ILE A 71 -5.91 12.44 -9.09
C ILE A 71 -6.72 12.13 -10.36
N ILE A 72 -7.11 10.88 -10.61
CA ILE A 72 -7.98 10.52 -11.75
C ILE A 72 -9.30 11.29 -11.68
N HIS A 73 -9.95 11.31 -10.51
CA HIS A 73 -11.24 11.97 -10.34
C HIS A 73 -11.10 13.49 -10.40
N LYS A 74 -10.05 14.09 -9.83
CA LYS A 74 -9.77 15.53 -9.98
C LYS A 74 -9.53 15.92 -11.43
N LEU A 75 -8.73 15.16 -12.18
CA LEU A 75 -8.53 15.43 -13.60
C LEU A 75 -9.83 15.35 -14.40
N LYS A 76 -10.71 14.39 -14.08
CA LYS A 76 -12.04 14.33 -14.70
C LYS A 76 -12.89 15.54 -14.34
N LEU A 77 -12.90 15.95 -13.07
CA LEU A 77 -13.68 17.09 -12.58
C LEU A 77 -13.20 18.42 -13.19
N ASP A 78 -11.89 18.59 -13.37
CA ASP A 78 -11.30 19.86 -13.78
C ASP A 78 -11.22 20.02 -15.31
N TYR A 79 -11.10 18.92 -16.06
CA TYR A 79 -10.81 18.96 -17.50
C TYR A 79 -11.90 18.31 -18.37
N THR A 80 -13.01 17.83 -17.79
CA THR A 80 -14.13 17.27 -18.56
C THR A 80 -15.46 17.94 -18.20
N ASN A 81 -16.41 17.89 -19.13
CA ASN A 81 -17.74 18.49 -18.98
C ASN A 81 -18.83 17.47 -18.60
N ASP A 82 -18.46 16.33 -18.00
CA ASP A 82 -19.44 15.32 -17.57
C ASP A 82 -20.11 15.76 -16.26
N ILE A 83 -21.29 16.34 -16.37
CA ILE A 83 -22.06 16.88 -15.23
C ILE A 83 -22.69 15.75 -14.40
N LEU A 84 -23.14 14.66 -15.03
CA LEU A 84 -23.90 13.61 -14.36
C LEU A 84 -23.02 12.79 -13.41
N SER A 85 -21.75 12.57 -13.79
CA SER A 85 -20.82 11.77 -12.99
C SER A 85 -20.12 12.55 -11.87
N ARG A 86 -20.19 13.89 -11.85
CA ARG A 86 -19.40 14.72 -10.90
C ARG A 86 -19.65 14.35 -9.44
N ARG A 87 -20.92 14.19 -9.06
CA ARG A 87 -21.28 13.88 -7.67
C ARG A 87 -20.68 12.56 -7.21
N HIS A 88 -20.73 11.55 -8.07
CA HIS A 88 -20.14 10.24 -7.77
C HIS A 88 -18.61 10.32 -7.65
N TRP A 89 -17.95 11.09 -8.51
CA TRP A 89 -16.49 11.26 -8.39
C TRP A 89 -16.05 12.03 -7.15
N ILE A 90 -16.87 12.98 -6.68
CA ILE A 90 -16.61 13.68 -5.42
C ILE A 90 -16.75 12.69 -4.26
N ASP A 91 -17.81 11.88 -4.24
CA ASP A 91 -18.05 10.83 -3.25
C ASP A 91 -16.88 9.81 -3.21
N GLU A 92 -16.41 9.34 -4.36
CA GLU A 92 -15.23 8.46 -4.44
C GLU A 92 -13.95 9.16 -3.96
N ILE A 93 -13.76 10.46 -4.22
CA ILE A 93 -12.62 11.22 -3.68
C ILE A 93 -12.67 11.22 -2.16
N ASP A 94 -13.83 11.48 -1.57
CA ASP A 94 -14.00 11.52 -0.12
C ASP A 94 -13.68 10.17 0.53
N ASP A 95 -14.17 9.07 -0.05
CA ASP A 95 -13.85 7.70 0.39
C ASP A 95 -12.34 7.41 0.34
N PHE A 96 -11.66 7.82 -0.74
CA PHE A 96 -10.22 7.61 -0.87
C PHE A 96 -9.41 8.50 0.08
N GLN A 97 -9.87 9.71 0.35
CA GLN A 97 -9.25 10.59 1.33
C GLN A 97 -9.39 10.01 2.76
N ASP A 98 -10.55 9.43 3.10
CA ASP A 98 -10.75 8.72 4.38
C ASP A 98 -9.76 7.55 4.54
N GLU A 99 -9.56 6.76 3.49
CA GLU A 99 -8.60 5.65 3.51
C GLU A 99 -7.14 6.13 3.64
N ILE A 100 -6.80 7.27 3.03
CA ILE A 100 -5.49 7.89 3.24
C ILE A 100 -5.34 8.36 4.68
N GLU A 101 -6.32 9.09 5.23
CA GLU A 101 -6.28 9.61 6.61
C GLU A 101 -6.11 8.49 7.64
N ARG A 102 -6.76 7.34 7.44
CA ARG A 102 -6.61 6.16 8.33
C ARG A 102 -5.21 5.57 8.33
N ARG A 103 -4.44 5.75 7.24
CA ARG A 103 -3.12 5.11 7.03
C ARG A 103 -1.96 6.08 7.16
N LEU A 104 -2.21 7.38 7.01
CA LEU A 104 -1.17 8.38 6.88
C LEU A 104 -0.44 8.58 8.21
N THR A 105 0.88 8.55 8.13
CA THR A 105 1.78 8.94 9.21
C THR A 105 2.81 9.93 8.68
N LYS A 106 3.51 10.65 9.56
CA LYS A 106 4.56 11.59 9.15
C LYS A 106 5.65 10.91 8.29
N THR A 107 6.05 9.69 8.66
CA THR A 107 7.05 8.93 7.89
C THR A 107 6.52 8.52 6.52
N LEU A 108 5.25 8.10 6.44
CA LEU A 108 4.64 7.72 5.17
C LEU A 108 4.50 8.93 4.26
N LEU A 109 4.05 10.07 4.77
CA LEU A 109 3.93 11.33 4.02
C LEU A 109 5.24 11.70 3.29
N ASN A 110 6.38 11.53 3.96
CA ASN A 110 7.71 11.80 3.38
C ASN A 110 8.12 10.82 2.27
N LYS A 111 7.44 9.67 2.15
CA LYS A 111 7.69 8.66 1.12
C LYS A 111 6.75 8.79 -0.09
N ILE A 112 5.77 9.70 -0.03
CA ILE A 112 4.79 9.88 -1.10
C ILE A 112 5.44 10.54 -2.32
N ASN A 113 5.17 10.00 -3.51
CA ASN A 113 5.57 10.60 -4.79
C ASN A 113 4.35 10.94 -5.66
N ILE A 114 3.84 12.17 -5.54
CA ILE A 114 2.65 12.63 -6.26
C ILE A 114 2.88 12.66 -7.78
N GLU A 115 4.06 13.06 -8.24
CA GLU A 115 4.35 13.17 -9.67
C GLU A 115 4.25 11.81 -10.38
N ALA A 116 4.77 10.75 -9.75
CA ALA A 116 4.66 9.40 -10.26
C ALA A 116 3.20 8.94 -10.36
N GLU A 117 2.38 9.25 -9.34
CA GLU A 117 0.97 8.90 -9.34
C GLU A 117 0.15 9.73 -10.31
N TYR A 118 0.51 10.99 -10.51
CA TYR A 118 -0.05 11.85 -11.55
C TYR A 118 0.18 11.26 -12.94
N GLU A 119 1.40 10.84 -13.27
CA GLU A 119 1.70 10.24 -14.56
C GLU A 119 0.92 8.94 -14.79
N ARG A 120 0.73 8.13 -13.74
CA ARG A 120 -0.12 6.93 -13.80
C ARG A 120 -1.60 7.28 -14.03
N ALA A 121 -2.11 8.28 -13.32
CA ALA A 121 -3.49 8.78 -13.42
C ALA A 121 -3.76 9.38 -14.81
N LYS A 122 -2.88 10.27 -15.28
CA LYS A 122 -2.92 10.91 -16.59
C LYS A 122 -3.03 9.90 -17.73
N ARG A 123 -2.18 8.85 -17.73
CA ARG A 123 -2.26 7.76 -18.72
C ARG A 123 -3.62 7.05 -18.73
N LYS A 124 -4.28 6.94 -17.58
CA LYS A 124 -5.62 6.33 -17.50
C LYS A 124 -6.69 7.28 -18.05
N VAL A 125 -6.66 8.56 -17.68
CA VAL A 125 -7.63 9.56 -18.12
C VAL A 125 -7.55 9.79 -19.64
N LEU A 126 -6.36 9.95 -20.20
CA LEU A 126 -6.16 10.16 -21.65
C LEU A 126 -6.58 8.98 -22.53
N LYS A 127 -6.79 7.78 -21.96
CA LYS A 127 -7.38 6.64 -22.67
C LYS A 127 -8.91 6.72 -22.76
N MET A 128 -9.54 7.48 -21.88
CA MET A 128 -10.99 7.57 -21.75
C MET A 128 -11.56 8.86 -22.33
N TYR A 129 -10.77 9.94 -22.34
CA TYR A 129 -11.19 11.27 -22.74
C TYR A 129 -10.21 11.88 -23.74
N ASP A 130 -10.74 12.52 -24.78
CA ASP A 130 -9.97 13.31 -25.74
C ASP A 130 -9.80 14.74 -25.20
N ILE A 131 -8.83 14.91 -24.28
CA ILE A 131 -8.56 16.16 -23.57
C ILE A 131 -7.06 16.43 -23.49
N SER A 132 -6.69 17.70 -23.32
CA SER A 132 -5.31 18.10 -23.03
C SER A 132 -5.12 18.24 -21.53
N LEU A 133 -4.09 17.58 -20.99
CA LEU A 133 -3.70 17.66 -19.58
C LEU A 133 -2.32 18.30 -19.41
N PRO A 134 -2.02 18.94 -18.27
CA PRO A 134 -0.72 19.54 -17.99
C PRO A 134 0.47 18.57 -18.16
N ALA A 135 1.66 19.12 -18.42
CA ALA A 135 2.88 18.33 -18.51
C ALA A 135 3.39 17.85 -17.14
N GLN A 136 3.13 18.63 -16.08
CA GLN A 136 3.50 18.35 -14.68
C GLN A 136 2.23 18.26 -13.83
N CYS A 137 2.30 17.59 -12.68
CA CYS A 137 1.15 17.51 -11.78
C CYS A 137 0.70 18.91 -11.32
N PRO A 138 -0.57 19.29 -11.53
CA PRO A 138 -1.09 20.58 -11.07
C PRO A 138 -1.52 20.58 -9.60
N TYR A 139 -1.42 19.44 -8.91
CA TYR A 139 -1.92 19.27 -7.55
C TYR A 139 -0.78 19.04 -6.55
N THR A 140 -0.85 19.75 -5.43
CA THR A 140 -0.08 19.43 -4.22
C THR A 140 -0.79 18.35 -3.39
N PHE A 141 -0.12 17.82 -2.36
CA PHE A 141 -0.77 16.91 -1.41
C PHE A 141 -1.96 17.59 -0.70
N GLU A 142 -1.79 18.85 -0.31
CA GLU A 142 -2.83 19.65 0.34
C GLU A 142 -4.04 19.83 -0.56
N ASP A 143 -3.81 20.12 -1.85
CA ASP A 143 -4.89 20.18 -2.83
C ASP A 143 -5.63 18.84 -2.88
N LEU A 144 -4.91 17.72 -2.99
CA LEU A 144 -5.50 16.39 -3.10
C LEU A 144 -6.29 15.98 -1.85
N MET A 145 -5.94 16.48 -0.67
CA MET A 145 -6.62 16.16 0.59
C MET A 145 -7.66 17.21 1.02
N THR A 146 -7.77 18.33 0.31
CA THR A 146 -8.82 19.32 0.57
C THR A 146 -10.19 18.75 0.21
N ARG A 147 -11.08 18.69 1.22
CA ARG A 147 -12.46 18.20 1.09
C ARG A 147 -13.32 19.17 0.31
N PHE A 148 -14.28 18.66 -0.45
CA PHE A 148 -15.30 19.49 -1.08
C PHE A 148 -16.29 19.98 -0.02
N PRO A 149 -16.87 21.19 -0.16
CA PRO A 149 -17.88 21.67 0.79
C PRO A 149 -19.12 20.78 0.78
N GLU A 150 -19.72 20.58 1.95
CA GLU A 150 -21.02 19.91 2.09
C GLU A 150 -22.08 20.67 1.26
N GLN A 151 -22.90 19.92 0.51
CA GLN A 151 -23.98 20.45 -0.35
C GLN A 151 -25.31 20.53 0.38
#